data_AF-A0A496RLI2-F1
#
_entry.id   AF-A0A496RLI2-F1
#
_cell.length_a   1.000
_cell.length_b   1.000
_cell.length_c   1.000
_cell.angle_alpha   90.00
_cell.angle_beta   90.00
_cell.angle_gamma   90.00
#
_symmetry.space_group_name_H-M   'P 1'
#
loop_
_entity.id
_entity.type
_entity.pdbx_description
1 polymer ?
#
loop_
_entity_poly.entity_id
_entity_poly.type
_entity_poly.pdbx_seq_one_letter_code
_entity_poly.pdbx_strand_id
1 'polypeptide(L)'
;MKINLANILQNKYIICIDIGASSVKLAHFKKNKEGLLLIKAGCRNFGFRGGKNLRGQEIISILKDFFKEINLEKNDFVLTVNSPKTAVKIISAVCSSKKELGEILKADLQN
;
A
#
# COMPACT_ATOMS: atom_id res chain seq x y z
N MET A 1 24.76 -20.12 22.51
CA MET A 1 23.59 -19.72 21.69
C MET A 1 24.10 -19.34 20.29
N LYS A 2 23.89 -20.17 19.25
CA LYS A 2 24.34 -19.85 17.89
C LYS A 2 23.40 -18.81 17.28
N ILE A 3 23.88 -17.58 17.13
CA ILE A 3 23.14 -16.52 16.46
C ILE A 3 23.11 -16.84 14.96
N ASN A 4 21.92 -17.16 14.44
CA ASN A 4 21.74 -17.39 13.01
C ASN A 4 21.68 -16.05 12.27
N LEU A 5 22.80 -15.61 11.69
CA LEU A 5 22.91 -14.35 10.95
C LEU A 5 21.92 -14.23 9.79
N ALA A 6 21.46 -15.34 9.19
CA ALA A 6 20.48 -15.29 8.11
C ALA A 6 19.15 -14.67 8.56
N ASN A 7 18.74 -14.87 9.82
CA ASN A 7 17.54 -14.25 10.39
C ASN A 7 17.74 -12.78 10.78
N ILE A 8 18.97 -12.34 11.04
CA ILE A 8 19.31 -10.93 11.28
C ILE A 8 19.33 -10.15 9.96
N LEU A 9 19.65 -10.83 8.85
CA LEU A 9 19.72 -10.23 7.52
C LEU A 9 18.35 -10.13 6.83
N GLN A 10 17.34 -10.89 7.26
CA GLN A 10 15.96 -10.76 6.78
C GLN A 10 15.20 -9.59 7.44
N ASN A 11 15.88 -8.45 7.68
CA ASN A 11 15.21 -7.21 8.08
C ASN A 11 14.35 -6.72 6.90
N LYS A 12 13.13 -7.26 6.80
CA LYS A 12 12.12 -6.80 5.87
C LYS A 12 11.45 -5.58 6.48
N TYR A 13 11.52 -4.48 5.76
CA TYR A 13 10.81 -3.27 6.12
C TYR A 13 9.51 -3.21 5.32
N ILE A 14 8.47 -2.60 5.89
CA ILE A 14 7.18 -2.42 5.23
C ILE A 14 6.82 -0.95 5.32
N ILE A 15 6.47 -0.34 4.20
CA ILE A 15 5.95 1.02 4.15
C ILE A 15 4.48 0.95 3.73
N CYS A 16 3.62 1.41 4.63
CA CYS A 16 2.20 1.57 4.40
C CYS A 16 1.92 3.03 4.01
N ILE A 17 1.18 3.24 2.93
CA ILE A 17 0.83 4.55 2.41
C ILE A 17 -0.68 4.62 2.22
N ASP A 18 -1.32 5.61 2.82
CA ASP A 18 -2.73 5.92 2.63
C ASP A 18 -2.88 7.28 1.93
N ILE A 19 -3.36 7.26 0.70
CA ILE A 19 -3.67 8.46 -0.09
C ILE A 19 -5.17 8.71 -0.02
N GLY A 20 -5.56 9.60 0.89
CA GLY A 20 -6.94 10.00 1.10
C GLY A 20 -7.42 11.10 0.16
N ALA A 21 -8.56 11.69 0.50
CA ALA A 21 -9.14 12.82 -0.25
C ALA A 21 -8.33 14.12 -0.09
N SER A 22 -7.76 14.36 1.10
CA SER A 22 -7.10 15.62 1.48
C SER A 22 -5.76 15.44 2.21
N SER A 23 -5.28 14.21 2.33
CA SER A 23 -4.03 13.91 3.03
C SER A 23 -3.34 12.67 2.49
N VAL A 24 -2.02 12.63 2.61
CA VAL A 24 -1.19 11.43 2.48
C VAL A 24 -0.66 11.08 3.86
N LYS A 25 -0.85 9.82 4.25
CA LYS A 25 -0.29 9.26 5.47
C LYS A 25 0.71 8.18 5.11
N LEU A 26 1.77 8.07 5.89
CA LEU A 26 2.80 7.06 5.76
C LEU A 26 3.13 6.46 7.12
N ALA A 27 3.32 5.15 7.16
CA ALA A 27 3.85 4.44 8.30
C ALA A 27 4.88 3.41 7.82
N HIS A 28 6.10 3.49 8.35
CA HIS A 28 7.23 2.65 8.02
C HIS A 28 7.54 1.76 9.22
N PHE A 29 7.53 0.45 8.98
CA PHE A 29 7.71 -0.58 9.99
C PHE A 29 8.92 -1.45 9.69
N LYS A 30 9.60 -1.90 10.74
CA LYS A 30 10.55 -3.01 10.68
C LYS A 30 9.83 -4.28 11.10
N LYS A 31 9.86 -5.31 10.27
CA LYS A 31 9.37 -6.64 10.64
C LYS A 31 10.42 -7.35 11.51
N ASN A 32 10.00 -7.85 12.65
CA ASN A 32 10.80 -8.72 13.50
C ASN A 32 10.01 -10.01 13.81
N LYS A 33 10.55 -10.87 14.68
CA LYS A 33 9.88 -12.14 15.05
C LYS A 33 8.61 -11.94 15.86
N GLU A 34 8.48 -10.81 16.55
CA GLU A 34 7.38 -10.49 17.46
C GLU A 34 6.27 -9.70 16.76
N GLY A 35 6.53 -9.18 15.56
CA GLY A 35 5.56 -8.44 14.77
C GLY A 35 6.18 -7.27 14.00
N LEU A 36 5.51 -6.12 14.06
CA LEU A 36 5.89 -4.90 13.38
C LEU A 36 6.30 -3.84 14.39
N LEU A 37 7.52 -3.31 14.24
CA LEU A 37 8.02 -2.17 15.00
C LEU A 37 7.87 -0.91 14.16
N LEU A 38 7.13 0.08 14.64
CA LEU A 38 7.01 1.38 13.96
C LEU A 38 8.34 2.15 14.04
N ILE A 39 8.85 2.58 12.90
CA ILE A 39 10.09 3.36 12.78
C ILE A 39 9.78 4.83 12.54
N LYS A 40 8.89 5.10 11.58
CA LYS A 40 8.55 6.46 11.14
C LYS A 40 7.09 6.49 10.76
N ALA A 41 6.38 7.52 11.20
CA ALA A 41 5.04 7.82 10.73
C ALA A 41 4.96 9.29 10.32
N GLY A 42 4.06 9.59 9.40
CA GLY A 42 3.85 10.95 8.93
C GLY A 42 2.46 11.14 8.34
N CYS A 43 1.96 12.35 8.48
CA CYS A 43 0.75 12.80 7.82
C CYS A 43 1.02 14.18 7.23
N ARG A 44 0.61 14.39 5.98
CA ARG A 44 0.66 15.67 5.30
C ARG A 44 -0.65 15.90 4.59
N ASN A 45 -1.24 17.07 4.85
CA ASN A 45 -2.42 17.51 4.14
C ASN A 45 -2.03 18.10 2.80
N PHE A 46 -2.90 17.96 1.82
CA PHE A 46 -2.82 18.64 0.54
C PHE A 46 -4.17 19.29 0.24
N GLY A 47 -4.14 20.48 -0.34
CA GLY A 47 -5.27 21.40 -0.33
C GLY A 47 -5.70 21.77 -1.73
N PHE A 48 -5.99 20.81 -2.61
CA PHE A 48 -6.27 21.18 -3.99
C PHE A 48 -7.72 21.62 -4.24
N ARG A 49 -7.87 22.88 -4.70
CA ARG A 49 -9.04 23.47 -5.37
C ARG A 49 -8.84 23.56 -6.91
N GLY A 50 -8.08 22.63 -7.50
CA GLY A 50 -7.64 22.65 -8.91
C GLY A 50 -7.73 21.29 -9.61
N GLY A 51 -7.38 21.23 -10.90
CA GLY A 51 -7.52 20.03 -11.75
C GLY A 51 -6.63 18.84 -11.34
N LYS A 52 -6.98 17.63 -11.82
CA LYS A 52 -6.36 16.34 -11.42
C LYS A 52 -4.83 16.28 -11.52
N ASN A 53 -4.23 16.94 -12.51
CA ASN A 53 -2.78 16.90 -12.74
C ASN A 53 -2.00 17.55 -11.58
N LEU A 54 -2.52 18.64 -11.02
CA LEU A 54 -1.87 19.36 -9.93
C LEU A 54 -1.92 18.55 -8.61
N ARG A 55 -3.02 17.85 -8.36
CA ARG A 55 -3.15 16.92 -7.22
C ARG A 55 -2.08 15.83 -7.27
N GLY A 56 -1.83 15.25 -8.44
CA GLY A 56 -0.79 14.24 -8.62
C GLY A 56 0.61 14.76 -8.27
N GLN A 57 0.94 15.99 -8.68
CA GLN A 57 2.23 16.61 -8.41
C GLN A 57 2.45 16.88 -6.92
N GLU A 58 1.44 17.38 -6.20
CA GLU A 58 1.52 17.58 -4.74
C GLU A 58 1.74 16.27 -3.99
N ILE A 59 0.99 15.22 -4.35
CA ILE A 59 1.15 13.89 -3.74
C ILE A 59 2.57 13.35 -3.98
N ILE A 60 3.10 13.48 -5.21
CA ILE A 60 4.47 13.06 -5.54
C ILE A 60 5.48 13.83 -4.68
N SER A 61 5.30 15.14 -4.53
CA SER A 61 6.20 15.95 -3.69
C SER A 61 6.18 15.51 -2.24
N ILE A 62 4.99 15.27 -1.68
CA ILE A 62 4.84 14.78 -0.29
C ILE A 62 5.52 13.42 -0.12
N LEU A 63 5.34 12.49 -1.07
CA LEU A 63 5.95 11.17 -1.01
C LEU A 63 7.48 11.25 -1.07
N LYS A 64 8.04 12.08 -1.96
CA LYS A 64 9.48 12.33 -2.03
C LYS A 64 10.02 12.82 -0.70
N ASP A 65 9.29 13.73 -0.04
CA ASP A 65 9.68 14.23 1.28
C ASP A 65 9.63 13.15 2.37
N PHE A 66 8.62 12.28 2.38
CA PHE A 66 8.59 11.18 3.34
C PHE A 66 9.73 10.18 3.15
N PHE A 67 10.08 9.91 1.88
CA PHE A 67 11.12 8.96 1.50
C PHE A 67 12.54 9.50 1.65
N LYS A 68 12.71 10.79 1.99
CA LYS A 68 14.00 11.30 2.45
C LYS A 68 14.49 10.40 3.59
N GLU A 69 15.72 9.91 3.44
CA GLU A 69 16.44 9.05 4.39
C GLU A 69 15.92 7.61 4.51
N ILE A 70 15.02 7.16 3.62
CA ILE A 70 14.57 5.77 3.58
C ILE A 70 15.26 5.05 2.41
N ASN A 71 15.92 3.92 2.69
CA ASN A 71 16.43 3.04 1.63
C ASN A 71 15.28 2.20 1.04
N LEU A 72 14.69 2.66 -0.06
CA LEU A 72 13.49 2.08 -0.66
C LEU A 72 13.68 0.64 -1.19
N GLU A 73 14.89 0.21 -1.53
CA GLU A 73 15.17 -1.11 -2.12
C GLU A 73 14.91 -2.28 -1.14
N LYS A 74 14.87 -2.00 0.16
CA LYS A 74 14.68 -3.00 1.22
C LYS A 74 13.27 -3.01 1.82
N ASN A 75 12.33 -2.34 1.16
CA ASN A 75 10.97 -2.14 1.65
C ASN A 75 9.94 -2.84 0.75
N ASP A 76 9.04 -3.59 1.38
CA ASP A 76 7.75 -3.94 0.79
C ASP A 76 6.80 -2.73 0.91
N PHE A 77 5.99 -2.46 -0.11
CA PHE A 77 5.04 -1.35 -0.11
C PHE A 77 3.60 -1.86 -0.06
N VAL A 78 2.81 -1.28 0.84
CA VAL A 78 1.35 -1.44 0.89
C VAL A 78 0.75 -0.07 0.63
N LEU A 79 0.00 0.06 -0.46
CA LEU A 79 -0.59 1.33 -0.88
C LEU A 79 -2.11 1.21 -0.93
N THR A 80 -2.80 2.13 -0.26
CA THR A 80 -4.23 2.36 -0.42
C THR A 80 -4.46 3.73 -1.05
N VAL A 81 -5.26 3.76 -2.11
CA VAL A 81 -5.68 4.99 -2.76
C VAL A 81 -7.19 5.07 -2.68
N ASN A 82 -7.70 6.13 -2.05
CA ASN A 82 -9.12 6.39 -2.09
C ASN A 82 -9.51 6.77 -3.53
N SER A 83 -10.17 5.84 -4.21
CA SER A 83 -10.66 5.98 -5.57
C SER A 83 -12.18 5.84 -5.55
N PRO A 84 -12.93 6.92 -5.79
CA PRO A 84 -14.40 6.84 -5.91
C PRO A 84 -14.86 6.02 -7.12
N LYS A 85 -13.94 5.58 -7.99
CA LYS A 85 -14.21 4.70 -9.12
C LYS A 85 -14.03 3.21 -8.79
N THR A 86 -13.53 2.88 -7.59
CA THR A 86 -13.36 1.49 -7.18
C THR A 86 -14.70 0.97 -6.69
N ALA A 87 -15.27 0.00 -7.40
CA ALA A 87 -16.43 -0.75 -6.96
C ALA A 87 -15.99 -2.03 -6.25
N VAL A 88 -16.60 -2.33 -5.11
CA VAL A 88 -16.44 -3.61 -4.41
C VAL A 88 -17.79 -4.31 -4.45
N LYS A 89 -17.81 -5.52 -5.01
CA LYS A 89 -19.02 -6.35 -5.16
C LYS A 89 -18.73 -7.72 -4.55
N ILE A 90 -19.70 -8.24 -3.80
CA ILE A 90 -19.67 -9.61 -3.30
C ILE A 90 -20.32 -10.50 -4.37
N ILE A 91 -19.60 -11.53 -4.80
CA ILE A 91 -20.08 -12.52 -5.76
C ILE A 91 -20.15 -13.86 -5.03
N SER A 92 -21.36 -14.41 -4.92
CA SER A 92 -21.56 -15.76 -4.41
C SER A 92 -21.60 -16.71 -5.59
N ALA A 93 -20.62 -17.60 -5.67
CA ALA A 93 -20.52 -18.60 -6.74
C ALA A 93 -20.16 -19.97 -6.15
N VAL A 94 -20.81 -21.02 -6.64
CA VAL A 94 -20.37 -22.39 -6.43
C VAL A 94 -19.42 -22.72 -7.57
N CYS A 95 -18.16 -23.01 -7.25
CA CYS A 95 -17.15 -23.37 -8.23
C CYS A 95 -16.34 -24.56 -7.73
N SER A 96 -15.98 -25.45 -8.64
CA SER A 96 -15.18 -26.64 -8.40
C SER A 96 -13.67 -26.38 -8.57
N SER A 97 -13.29 -25.28 -9.24
CA SER A 97 -11.89 -24.95 -9.52
C SER A 97 -11.62 -23.44 -9.64
N LYS A 98 -10.34 -23.05 -9.52
CA LYS A 98 -9.89 -21.66 -9.75
C LYS A 98 -10.14 -21.16 -11.17
N LYS A 99 -10.08 -22.07 -12.17
CA LYS A 99 -10.32 -21.72 -13.58
C LYS A 99 -11.78 -21.30 -13.77
N GLU A 100 -12.70 -22.11 -13.24
CA GLU A 100 -14.14 -21.84 -13.26
C GLU A 100 -14.49 -20.54 -12.53
N LEU A 101 -13.89 -20.28 -11.36
CA LEU A 101 -14.04 -19.00 -10.67
C LEU A 101 -13.60 -17.81 -11.56
N GLY A 102 -12.49 -17.97 -12.29
CA GLY A 102 -12.00 -16.95 -13.21
C GLY A 102 -12.93 -16.66 -14.39
N GLU A 103 -13.65 -17.67 -14.89
CA GLU A 103 -14.65 -17.52 -15.96
C GLU A 103 -15.91 -16.80 -15.44
N ILE A 104 -16.39 -17.18 -14.26
CA ILE A 104 -17.54 -16.52 -13.59
C ILE A 104 -17.25 -15.04 -13.35
N LEU A 105 -16.07 -14.71 -12.80
CA LEU A 105 -15.67 -13.32 -12.54
C LEU A 105 -15.59 -12.49 -13.83
N LYS A 106 -15.13 -13.08 -14.95
CA LYS A 106 -15.07 -12.40 -16.25
C LYS A 106 -16.47 -12.11 -16.80
N ALA A 107 -17.39 -13.06 -16.69
CA ALA A 107 -18.77 -12.86 -17.12
C ALA A 107 -19.47 -11.78 -16.28
N ASP A 108 -19.24 -11.73 -14.97
CA ASP A 108 -19.83 -10.72 -14.09
C ASP A 108 -19.35 -9.29 -14.40
N LEU A 109 -18.07 -9.13 -14.79
CA LEU A 109 -17.51 -7.83 -15.17
C LEU A 109 -18.05 -7.26 -16.50
N GLN A 110 -18.72 -8.08 -17.31
CA GLN A 110 -19.28 -7.68 -18.61
C GLN A 110 -20.76 -7.28 -18.54
N ASN A 111 -21.43 -7.53 -17.41
CA ASN A 111 -22.82 -7.14 -17.13
C ASN A 111 -22.89 -5.85 -16.31
#